data_AF-A0A7W2R6F3-F1
#
_entry.id   AF-A0A7W2R6F3-F1
#
_cell.length_a   1.000
_cell.length_b   1.000
_cell.length_c   1.000
_cell.angle_alpha   90.00
_cell.angle_beta   90.00
_cell.angle_gamma   90.00
#
_symmetry.space_group_name_H-M   'P 1'
#
loop_
_entity.id
_entity.type
_entity.pdbx_description
1 polymer ?
#
loop_
_entity_poly.entity_id
_entity_poly.type
_entity_poly.pdbx_seq_one_letter_code
_entity_poly.pdbx_strand_id
1 'polypeptide(L)' 'MTTEPPIVDIYYLEAWLETFVCCCNPSANKQSLAKICVAINAIMQHEDFDQIADHYCSYHKMKNYWQWRYDLA' A
#
# COMPACT_ATOMS: atom_id res chain seq x y z
N MET A 1 -19.55 -17.80 -20.97
CA MET A 1 -19.49 -16.80 -19.89
C MET A 1 -18.03 -16.56 -19.61
N THR A 2 -17.48 -15.47 -20.14
CA THR A 2 -16.15 -14.98 -19.76
C THR A 2 -16.27 -14.50 -18.32
N THR A 3 -15.74 -15.26 -17.38
CA THR A 3 -15.53 -14.78 -16.01
C THR A 3 -14.50 -13.67 -16.08
N GLU A 4 -14.97 -12.42 -16.17
CA GLU A 4 -14.11 -11.28 -15.92
C GLU A 4 -13.52 -11.45 -14.52
N PRO A 5 -12.19 -11.34 -14.34
CA PRO A 5 -11.61 -11.38 -13.02
C PRO A 5 -12.28 -10.28 -12.19
N PRO A 6 -12.57 -10.53 -10.90
CA PRO A 6 -13.13 -9.49 -10.05
C PRO A 6 -12.19 -8.29 -10.11
N ILE A 7 -12.69 -7.17 -10.61
CA ILE A 7 -11.98 -5.89 -10.56
C ILE A 7 -11.74 -5.63 -9.08
N VAL A 8 -10.48 -5.65 -8.68
CA VAL A 8 -10.12 -5.39 -7.29
C VAL A 8 -10.25 -3.90 -7.07
N ASP A 9 -11.30 -3.50 -6.37
CA ASP A 9 -11.59 -2.10 -6.07
C ASP A 9 -10.50 -1.48 -5.17
N ILE A 10 -10.15 -0.22 -5.42
CA ILE A 10 -9.17 0.55 -4.66
C ILE A 10 -9.49 0.66 -3.15
N TYR A 11 -10.77 0.69 -2.77
CA TYR A 11 -11.21 0.69 -1.37
C TYR A 11 -10.89 -0.65 -0.69
N TYR A 12 -10.98 -1.77 -1.42
CA TYR A 12 -10.52 -3.06 -0.92
C TYR A 12 -9.01 -3.09 -0.74
N LEU A 13 -8.26 -2.53 -1.68
CA LEU A 13 -6.80 -2.43 -1.59
C LEU A 13 -6.34 -1.57 -0.40
N GLU A 14 -7.04 -0.46 -0.13
CA GLU A 14 -6.76 0.38 1.04
C GLU A 14 -6.98 -0.37 2.36
N ALA A 15 -8.13 -1.05 2.51
CA ALA A 15 -8.41 -1.87 3.70
C ALA A 15 -7.42 -3.05 3.85
N TRP A 16 -7.04 -3.66 2.73
CA TRP A 16 -6.03 -4.72 2.71
C TRP A 16 -4.65 -4.19 3.15
N LEU A 17 -4.26 -2.99 2.72
CA LEU A 17 -2.98 -2.37 3.04
C LEU A 17 -2.81 -2.16 4.56
N GLU A 18 -3.86 -1.70 5.24
CA GLU A 18 -3.83 -1.55 6.71
C GLU A 18 -3.54 -2.88 7.41
N THR A 19 -4.23 -3.93 7.00
CA THR A 19 -4.02 -5.30 7.51
C THR A 19 -2.61 -5.80 7.19
N PHE A 20 -2.15 -5.59 5.97
CA PHE A 20 -0.83 -6.01 5.50
C PHE A 20 0.31 -5.36 6.28
N VAL A 21 0.22 -4.05 6.53
CA VAL A 21 1.16 -3.30 7.36
C VAL A 21 1.19 -3.85 8.78
N CYS A 22 0.02 -4.11 9.38
CA CYS A 22 -0.07 -4.70 10.71
C CYS A 22 0.59 -6.09 10.80
N CYS A 23 0.50 -6.90 9.74
CA CYS A 23 1.18 -8.20 9.69
C CYS A 23 2.69 -8.10 9.47
N CYS A 24 3.17 -7.10 8.73
CA CYS A 24 4.60 -6.95 8.39
C CYS A 24 5.39 -6.22 9.47
N ASN A 25 4.80 -5.22 10.13
CA ASN A 25 5.46 -4.34 11.10
C ASN A 25 6.04 -5.04 12.35
N PRO A 26 5.45 -6.10 12.94
CA PRO A 26 5.99 -6.78 14.12
C PRO A 26 7.39 -7.35 13.93
N SER A 27 7.78 -7.60 12.67
CA SER A 27 9.09 -8.15 12.31
C SER A 27 10.13 -7.10 11.89
N ALA A 28 9.71 -5.83 11.69
CA ALA A 28 10.44 -4.63 11.23
C ALA A 28 11.87 -4.81 10.69
N ASN A 29 12.08 -5.81 9.84
CA ASN A 29 13.34 -6.06 9.17
C ASN A 29 13.30 -5.44 7.78
N LYS A 30 14.47 -5.25 7.17
CA LYS A 30 14.60 -4.60 5.87
C LYS A 30 13.73 -5.23 4.78
N GLN A 31 13.49 -6.54 4.83
CA GLN A 31 12.63 -7.26 3.88
C GLN A 31 11.14 -6.92 4.08
N SER A 32 10.65 -6.92 5.32
CA SER A 32 9.27 -6.55 5.64
C SER A 32 8.99 -5.08 5.31
N LEU A 33 9.95 -4.19 5.56
CA LEU A 33 9.86 -2.77 5.20
C LEU A 33 9.83 -2.57 3.68
N ALA A 34 10.65 -3.30 2.92
CA ALA A 34 10.62 -3.28 1.46
C ALA A 34 9.25 -3.71 0.91
N LYS A 35 8.65 -4.78 1.49
CA LYS A 35 7.32 -5.26 1.10
C LYS A 35 6.24 -4.20 1.32
N ILE A 36 6.26 -3.49 2.45
CA ILE A 36 5.34 -2.38 2.73
C ILE A 36 5.51 -1.26 1.69
N CYS A 37 6.75 -0.88 1.38
CA CYS A 37 7.03 0.16 0.39
C CYS A 37 6.52 -0.24 -1.01
N VAL A 38 6.70 -1.50 -1.41
CA VAL A 38 6.18 -2.02 -2.69
C VAL A 38 4.66 -1.97 -2.73
N ALA A 39 3.98 -2.41 -1.66
CA ALA A 39 2.51 -2.40 -1.59
C ALA A 39 1.94 -0.98 -1.71
N ILE A 40 2.52 0.00 -1.01
CA ILE A 40 2.10 1.40 -1.09
C ILE A 40 2.29 1.94 -2.52
N ASN A 41 3.44 1.69 -3.14
CA ASN A 41 3.70 2.14 -4.50
C ASN A 41 2.72 1.51 -5.51
N ALA A 42 2.37 0.24 -5.33
CA ALA A 42 1.41 -0.44 -6.20
C ALA A 42 0.01 0.19 -6.12
N ILE A 43 -0.46 0.53 -4.92
CA ILE A 43 -1.76 1.19 -4.72
C ILE A 43 -1.76 2.60 -5.33
N MET A 44 -0.66 3.36 -5.17
CA MET A 44 -0.52 4.67 -5.81
C MET A 44 -0.45 4.61 -7.34
N GLN A 45 -0.17 3.43 -7.94
CA GLN A 45 -0.16 3.21 -9.39
C GLN A 45 -1.46 2.59 -9.91
N HIS A 46 -2.42 2.30 -9.03
CA HIS A 46 -3.71 1.76 -9.41
C HIS A 46 -4.49 2.77 -10.25
N GLU A 47 -5.21 2.30 -11.28
CA GLU A 47 -5.97 3.18 -12.18
C GLU A 47 -7.04 4.00 -11.45
N ASP A 48 -7.64 3.39 -10.42
CA ASP A 48 -8.65 4.02 -9.57
C ASP A 48 -8.06 4.80 -8.37
N PHE A 49 -6.74 5.05 -8.33
CA PHE A 49 -6.13 5.79 -7.21
C PHE A 49 -6.72 7.20 -7.07
N ASP A 50 -7.16 7.82 -8.18
CA ASP A 50 -7.88 9.08 -8.18
C ASP A 50 -9.22 9.04 -7.42
N GLN A 51 -9.83 7.86 -7.24
CA GLN A 51 -11.09 7.73 -6.51
C GLN A 51 -10.92 7.91 -4.99
N ILE A 52 -9.70 7.74 -4.48
CA ILE A 52 -9.35 8.03 -3.08
C ILE A 52 -8.66 9.38 -2.95
N ALA A 53 -9.11 10.38 -3.72
CA ALA A 53 -8.42 11.65 -3.85
C ALA A 53 -8.19 12.40 -2.53
N ASP A 54 -9.14 12.30 -1.60
CA ASP A 54 -9.01 12.89 -0.27
C ASP A 54 -7.83 12.28 0.53
N HIS A 55 -7.35 11.10 0.14
CA HIS A 55 -6.28 10.35 0.77
C HIS A 55 -4.93 10.52 0.06
N TYR A 56 -4.83 11.26 -1.06
CA TYR A 56 -3.55 11.49 -1.78
C TYR A 56 -2.43 11.94 -0.85
N CYS A 57 -2.70 12.98 -0.06
CA CYS A 57 -1.73 13.52 0.90
C CYS A 57 -1.32 12.47 1.94
N SER A 58 -2.25 11.63 2.37
CA SER A 58 -2.02 10.55 3.34
C SER A 58 -1.11 9.47 2.76
N TYR A 59 -1.32 9.04 1.52
CA TYR A 59 -0.48 8.05 0.84
C TYR A 59 0.94 8.55 0.60
N HIS A 60 1.12 9.80 0.17
CA HIS A 60 2.45 10.39 0.01
C HIS A 60 3.19 10.49 1.37
N LYS A 61 2.51 10.89 2.44
CA LYS A 61 3.08 10.88 3.79
C LYS A 61 3.45 9.47 4.23
N MET A 62 2.58 8.49 3.99
CA MET A 62 2.81 7.10 4.34
C MET A 62 4.01 6.52 3.58
N LYS A 63 4.10 6.75 2.27
CA LYS A 63 5.26 6.36 1.45
C LYS A 63 6.56 6.92 2.02
N ASN A 64 6.61 8.22 2.32
CA ASN A 64 7.80 8.85 2.86
C ASN A 64 8.20 8.28 4.23
N TYR A 65 7.21 8.01 5.10
CA TYR A 65 7.45 7.40 6.41
C TYR A 65 8.08 6.01 6.30
N TRP A 66 7.52 5.14 5.45
CA TRP A 66 8.02 3.77 5.29
C TRP A 66 9.36 3.70 4.55
N GLN A 67 9.59 4.61 3.59
CA GLN A 67 10.90 4.74 2.95
C GLN A 67 11.97 5.15 3.96
N TRP A 68 11.69 6.15 4.80
CA TRP A 68 12.62 6.56 5.86
C TRP A 68 12.91 5.42 6.84
N ARG A 69 11.90 4.63 7.21
CA ARG A 69 12.08 3.43 8.05
C ARG A 69 12.98 2.39 7.37
N TYR A 70 12.80 2.18 6.07
CA TYR A 70 13.62 1.24 5.28
C TYR A 70 15.08 1.71 5.21
N ASP A 71 15.32 3.00 5.02
CA ASP A 71 16.67 3.56 4.90
C ASP A 71 17.45 3.47 6.23
N LEU A 72 16.76 3.44 7.37
CA LEU A 72 17.33 3.28 8.70
C LEU A 72 17.63 1.82 9.12
N ALA A 73 17.03 0.84 8.44
CA ALA A 73 17.14 -0.59 8.78
C ALA A 73 18.27 -1.30 8.01
#